data_AF-A0A3D4DKC4-F1
#
_entry.id   AF-A0A3D4DKC4-F1
#
_cell.length_a   1.000
_cell.length_b   1.000
_cell.length_c   1.000
_cell.angle_alpha   90.00
_cell.angle_beta   90.00
_cell.angle_gamma   90.00
#
_symmetry.space_group_name_H-M   'P 1'
#
loop_
_entity.id
_entity.type
_entity.pdbx_description
1 polymer ?
#
loop_
_entity_poly.entity_id
_entity_poly.type
_entity_poly.pdbx_seq_one_letter_code
_entity_poly.pdbx_strand_id
1 'polypeptide(L)'
;MKKVMAGSIEKRKGDSYRLVKCVEYNLKGKPIKKTKTVHCKSMKEAKIELAKFVADCEKGLHIEGKSLKFEDFVEIWKRDYGEKELAPSTYTRYLGMLNSRIIPYFSHFHVDKIKPTDIMQFYDLLSKDTQIVRRKNNNGKKTGKPLSSKTIAEHHRLLHAMLQKAVYWQLILANPAEHVQPPKTRKPKRRYYDDEQSKSLVSNLMELTEDQIKYKVAILLTLFTGVRLGELMGLEWNDINFKDGIVCVNRSSQYLAEKGVFTKTPKTESSIREVGIPDFVVSLLEEYKLWYDNQKEFCGELWIDSNRLFVQADGKPMHPSTISK
;
A
#
# COMPACT_ATOMS: atom_id res chain seq x y z
N MET A 1 -48.90 0.40 -18.89
CA MET A 1 -47.80 -0.06 -18.01
C MET A 1 -47.99 -1.54 -17.71
N LYS A 2 -47.08 -2.43 -18.14
CA LYS A 2 -47.16 -3.86 -17.78
C LYS A 2 -46.89 -3.99 -16.28
N LYS A 3 -47.87 -4.52 -15.52
CA LYS A 3 -47.75 -4.81 -14.08
C LYS A 3 -46.48 -5.64 -13.84
N VAL A 4 -45.53 -5.11 -13.08
CA VAL A 4 -44.38 -5.88 -12.58
C VAL A 4 -44.95 -6.92 -11.61
N MET A 5 -44.94 -8.21 -11.99
CA MET A 5 -45.46 -9.27 -11.14
C MET A 5 -44.75 -9.28 -9.76
N ALA A 6 -45.51 -9.54 -8.70
CA ALA A 6 -44.97 -9.97 -7.42
C ALA A 6 -44.11 -11.23 -7.67
N GLY A 7 -42.93 -11.32 -7.05
CA GLY A 7 -41.97 -12.40 -7.37
C GLY A 7 -42.58 -13.81 -7.23
N SER A 8 -41.95 -14.80 -7.85
CA SER A 8 -42.39 -16.20 -7.83
C SER A 8 -41.47 -17.09 -6.99
N ILE A 9 -42.02 -18.18 -6.47
CA ILE A 9 -41.28 -19.23 -5.74
C ILE A 9 -41.34 -20.51 -6.55
N GLU A 10 -40.20 -21.08 -6.86
CA GLU A 10 -40.08 -22.40 -7.49
C GLU A 10 -39.48 -23.38 -6.48
N LYS A 11 -40.23 -24.43 -6.10
CA LYS A 11 -39.71 -25.47 -5.21
C LYS A 11 -38.62 -26.28 -5.94
N ARG A 12 -37.47 -26.49 -5.29
CA ARG A 12 -36.38 -27.36 -5.74
C ARG A 12 -36.39 -28.67 -4.92
N LYS A 13 -35.29 -29.44 -4.96
CA LYS A 13 -35.16 -30.69 -4.18
C LYS A 13 -35.05 -30.39 -2.67
N GLY A 14 -35.74 -31.19 -1.86
CA GLY A 14 -35.76 -31.07 -0.39
C GLY A 14 -36.34 -29.73 0.08
N ASP A 15 -35.67 -29.12 1.06
CA ASP A 15 -36.04 -27.84 1.66
C ASP A 15 -35.55 -26.63 0.84
N SER A 16 -35.15 -26.80 -0.42
CA SER A 16 -34.62 -25.74 -1.27
C SER A 16 -35.70 -25.08 -2.12
N TYR A 17 -35.71 -23.74 -2.16
CA TYR A 17 -36.64 -22.92 -2.97
C TYR A 17 -35.85 -21.89 -3.78
N ARG A 18 -36.24 -21.67 -5.04
CA ARG A 18 -35.75 -20.57 -5.89
C ARG A 18 -36.75 -19.43 -5.86
N LEU A 19 -36.31 -18.27 -5.41
CA LEU A 19 -37.06 -17.01 -5.46
C LEU A 19 -36.69 -16.30 -6.76
N VAL A 20 -37.68 -15.79 -7.49
CA VAL A 20 -37.48 -15.13 -8.79
C VAL A 20 -38.23 -13.80 -8.81
N LYS A 21 -37.57 -12.72 -9.20
CA LYS A 21 -38.17 -11.40 -9.40
C LYS A 21 -37.78 -10.87 -10.77
N CYS A 22 -38.78 -10.52 -11.56
CA CYS A 22 -38.55 -9.71 -12.76
C CYS A 22 -38.33 -8.27 -12.32
N VAL A 23 -37.18 -7.70 -12.67
CA VAL A 23 -36.78 -6.35 -12.26
C VAL A 23 -37.00 -5.36 -13.39
N GLU A 24 -36.53 -5.71 -14.59
CA GLU A 24 -36.57 -4.84 -15.77
C GLU A 24 -36.79 -5.67 -17.04
N TYR A 25 -36.87 -5.00 -18.20
CA TYR A 25 -36.82 -5.61 -19.52
C TYR A 25 -35.57 -5.09 -20.23
N ASN A 26 -34.81 -5.97 -20.87
CA ASN A 26 -33.67 -5.54 -21.67
C ASN A 26 -34.13 -4.81 -22.95
N LEU A 27 -33.18 -4.23 -23.69
CA LEU A 27 -33.43 -3.51 -24.95
C LEU A 27 -34.16 -4.35 -26.02
N LYS A 28 -34.16 -5.68 -25.90
CA LYS A 28 -34.86 -6.64 -26.78
C LYS A 28 -36.23 -7.06 -26.23
N GLY A 29 -36.74 -6.38 -25.20
CA GLY A 29 -38.03 -6.68 -24.57
C GLY A 29 -38.08 -7.98 -23.77
N LYS A 30 -36.94 -8.64 -23.50
CA LYS A 30 -36.89 -9.85 -22.65
C LYS A 30 -36.78 -9.46 -21.18
N PRO A 31 -37.55 -10.10 -20.28
CA PRO A 31 -37.51 -9.81 -18.85
C PRO A 31 -36.16 -10.19 -18.24
N ILE A 32 -35.53 -9.25 -17.56
CA ILE A 32 -34.36 -9.45 -16.71
C ILE A 32 -34.84 -9.96 -15.36
N LYS A 33 -34.44 -11.19 -15.01
CA LYS A 33 -34.87 -11.88 -13.80
C LYS A 33 -33.71 -12.01 -12.82
N LYS A 34 -33.89 -11.50 -11.60
CA LYS A 34 -33.02 -11.78 -10.46
C LYS A 34 -33.51 -13.05 -9.76
N THR A 35 -32.57 -13.88 -9.29
CA THR A 35 -32.91 -15.12 -8.57
C THR A 35 -32.09 -15.31 -7.31
N LYS A 36 -32.71 -15.83 -6.24
CA LYS A 36 -32.06 -16.19 -4.98
C LYS A 36 -32.49 -17.59 -4.58
N THR A 37 -31.55 -18.46 -4.20
CA THR A 37 -31.89 -19.79 -3.66
C THR A 37 -31.86 -19.73 -2.14
N VAL A 38 -32.90 -20.23 -1.50
CA VAL A 38 -33.04 -20.28 -0.03
C VAL A 38 -33.36 -21.70 0.43
N HIS A 39 -32.99 -22.03 1.66
CA HIS A 39 -33.39 -23.26 2.32
C HIS A 39 -34.39 -22.93 3.42
N CYS A 40 -35.61 -23.46 3.31
CA CYS A 40 -36.73 -23.16 4.20
C CYS A 40 -37.46 -24.46 4.54
N LYS A 41 -37.90 -24.62 5.79
CA LYS A 41 -38.62 -25.82 6.24
C LYS A 41 -40.09 -25.80 5.85
N SER A 42 -40.62 -24.64 5.46
CA SER A 42 -42.02 -24.46 5.09
C SER A 42 -42.22 -23.46 3.95
N MET A 43 -43.35 -23.59 3.25
CA MET A 43 -43.77 -22.63 2.22
C MET A 43 -44.05 -21.24 2.81
N LYS A 44 -44.41 -21.17 4.09
CA LYS A 44 -44.62 -19.90 4.82
C LYS A 44 -43.31 -19.14 4.97
N GLU A 45 -42.24 -19.82 5.39
CA GLU A 45 -40.88 -19.24 5.44
C GLU A 45 -40.40 -18.79 4.06
N ALA A 46 -40.63 -19.60 3.02
CA ALA A 46 -40.27 -19.25 1.64
C ALA A 46 -40.99 -17.97 1.14
N LYS A 47 -42.27 -17.77 1.53
CA LYS A 47 -43.01 -16.53 1.21
C LYS A 47 -42.45 -15.30 1.93
N ILE A 48 -42.03 -15.43 3.19
CA ILE A 48 -41.38 -14.35 3.93
C ILE A 48 -40.06 -13.98 3.26
N GLU A 49 -39.23 -14.96 2.91
CA GLU A 49 -37.98 -14.72 2.19
C GLU A 49 -38.20 -14.17 0.78
N LEU A 50 -39.28 -14.56 0.09
CA LEU A 50 -39.68 -13.94 -1.18
C LEU A 50 -39.99 -12.45 -1.01
N ALA A 51 -40.79 -12.08 0.00
CA ALA A 51 -41.14 -10.68 0.24
C ALA A 51 -39.89 -9.83 0.49
N LYS A 52 -38.95 -10.33 1.32
CA LYS A 52 -37.64 -9.68 1.52
C LYS A 52 -36.86 -9.56 0.23
N PHE A 53 -36.75 -10.65 -0.53
CA PHE A 53 -36.02 -10.69 -1.80
C PHE A 53 -36.59 -9.72 -2.85
N VAL A 54 -37.91 -9.60 -2.94
CA VAL A 54 -38.58 -8.64 -3.82
C VAL A 54 -38.26 -7.21 -3.38
N ALA A 55 -38.37 -6.90 -2.08
CA ALA A 55 -38.02 -5.59 -1.55
C ALA A 55 -36.54 -5.25 -1.77
N ASP A 56 -35.63 -6.22 -1.59
CA ASP A 56 -34.21 -6.04 -1.86
C ASP A 56 -33.95 -5.76 -3.34
N CYS A 57 -34.62 -6.46 -4.26
CA CYS A 57 -34.50 -6.22 -5.70
C CYS A 57 -35.02 -4.82 -6.08
N GLU A 58 -36.16 -4.41 -5.53
CA GLU A 58 -36.76 -3.09 -5.80
C GLU A 58 -35.93 -1.94 -5.24
N LYS A 59 -35.23 -2.15 -4.13
CA LYS A 59 -34.29 -1.19 -3.54
C LYS A 59 -32.90 -1.23 -4.19
N GLY A 60 -32.66 -2.09 -5.19
CA GLY A 60 -31.34 -2.29 -5.77
C GLY A 60 -30.32 -2.97 -4.85
N LEU A 61 -30.77 -3.55 -3.74
CA LEU A 61 -29.94 -4.22 -2.73
C LEU A 61 -29.65 -5.69 -3.08
N HIS A 62 -30.01 -6.15 -4.27
CA HIS A 62 -29.68 -7.50 -4.72
C HIS A 62 -28.49 -7.53 -5.67
N ILE A 63 -27.42 -8.16 -5.23
CA ILE A 63 -26.22 -8.48 -6.03
C ILE A 63 -26.40 -9.86 -6.64
N GLU A 64 -26.19 -9.95 -7.95
CA GLU A 64 -26.22 -11.20 -8.69
C GLU A 64 -24.88 -11.93 -8.57
N GLY A 65 -24.91 -13.26 -8.35
CA GLY A 65 -23.71 -14.09 -8.37
C GLY A 65 -23.59 -15.05 -7.19
N LYS A 66 -22.61 -15.94 -7.25
CA LYS A 66 -22.22 -16.77 -6.10
C LYS A 66 -21.45 -15.89 -5.12
N SER A 67 -21.79 -16.01 -3.84
CA SER A 67 -21.04 -15.41 -2.74
C SER A 67 -19.57 -15.85 -2.82
N LEU A 68 -18.69 -14.87 -3.02
CA LEU A 68 -17.26 -15.08 -3.25
C LEU A 68 -16.52 -15.23 -1.91
N LYS A 69 -15.60 -16.18 -1.80
CA LYS A 69 -14.71 -16.23 -0.62
C LYS A 69 -13.69 -15.12 -0.66
N PHE A 70 -13.19 -14.72 0.50
CA PHE A 70 -12.20 -13.68 0.62
C PHE A 70 -10.89 -14.05 -0.07
N GLU A 71 -10.46 -15.31 -0.02
CA GLU A 71 -9.27 -15.77 -0.73
C GLU A 71 -9.38 -15.56 -2.25
N ASP A 72 -10.51 -15.93 -2.84
CA ASP A 72 -10.78 -15.75 -4.28
C ASP A 72 -10.85 -14.25 -4.64
N PHE A 73 -11.48 -13.45 -3.77
CA PHE A 73 -11.53 -12.00 -3.94
C PHE A 73 -10.15 -11.35 -3.92
N VAL A 74 -9.25 -11.81 -3.05
CA VAL A 74 -7.88 -11.29 -2.97
C VAL A 74 -7.13 -11.55 -4.28
N GLU A 75 -7.30 -12.72 -4.90
CA GLU A 75 -6.64 -13.03 -6.18
C GLU A 75 -7.19 -12.17 -7.33
N ILE A 76 -8.51 -11.97 -7.39
CA ILE A 76 -9.13 -11.03 -8.34
C ILE A 76 -8.61 -9.61 -8.08
N TRP A 77 -8.56 -9.19 -6.83
CA TRP A 77 -8.10 -7.86 -6.45
C TRP A 77 -6.63 -7.60 -6.83
N LYS A 78 -5.75 -8.59 -6.67
CA LYS A 78 -4.35 -8.51 -7.10
C LYS A 78 -4.25 -8.32 -8.63
N ARG A 79 -4.89 -9.21 -9.39
CA ARG A 79 -4.84 -9.24 -10.87
C ARG A 79 -5.46 -8.00 -11.51
N ASP A 80 -6.61 -7.57 -11.00
CA ASP A 80 -7.43 -6.55 -11.67
C ASP A 80 -7.20 -5.14 -11.15
N TYR A 81 -6.53 -4.98 -10.01
CA TYR A 81 -6.24 -3.67 -9.42
C TYR A 81 -4.84 -3.56 -8.82
N GLY A 82 -4.47 -4.49 -7.94
CA GLY A 82 -3.24 -4.39 -7.14
C GLY A 82 -1.98 -4.24 -7.98
N GLU A 83 -1.81 -5.07 -9.02
CA GLU A 83 -0.63 -5.07 -9.88
C GLU A 83 -0.60 -3.94 -10.91
N LYS A 84 -1.79 -3.44 -11.29
CA LYS A 84 -1.95 -2.48 -12.39
C LYS A 84 -1.96 -1.03 -11.90
N GLU A 85 -2.65 -0.78 -10.78
CA GLU A 85 -2.99 0.58 -10.33
C GLU A 85 -2.14 1.03 -9.13
N LEU A 86 -1.55 0.11 -8.36
CA LEU A 86 -0.77 0.49 -7.18
C LEU A 86 0.70 0.69 -7.54
N ALA A 87 1.31 1.70 -6.90
CA ALA A 87 2.75 1.84 -6.93
C ALA A 87 3.43 0.55 -6.43
N PRO A 88 4.52 0.08 -7.07
CA PRO A 88 5.16 -1.19 -6.75
C PRO A 88 5.46 -1.39 -5.25
N SER A 89 6.06 -0.38 -4.59
CA SER A 89 6.33 -0.42 -3.15
C SER A 89 5.07 -0.57 -2.28
N THR A 90 3.95 0.02 -2.73
CA THR A 90 2.66 -0.08 -2.03
C THR A 90 2.08 -1.48 -2.19
N TYR A 91 2.16 -2.04 -3.40
CA TYR A 91 1.71 -3.41 -3.68
C TYR A 91 2.50 -4.44 -2.85
N THR A 92 3.84 -4.38 -2.87
CA THR A 92 4.70 -5.28 -2.07
C THR A 92 4.35 -5.21 -0.57
N ARG A 93 4.14 -3.99 -0.04
CA ARG A 93 3.74 -3.81 1.36
C ARG A 93 2.38 -4.45 1.66
N TYR A 94 1.41 -4.27 0.76
CA TYR A 94 0.08 -4.86 0.92
C TYR A 94 0.11 -6.39 0.84
N LEU A 95 0.90 -6.98 -0.06
CA LEU A 95 1.13 -8.43 -0.10
C LEU A 95 1.69 -8.95 1.22
N GLY A 96 2.65 -8.24 1.83
CA GLY A 96 3.18 -8.58 3.14
C GLY A 96 2.09 -8.63 4.23
N MET A 97 1.18 -7.66 4.25
CA MET A 97 0.07 -7.63 5.22
C MET A 97 -0.99 -8.70 4.93
N LEU A 98 -1.31 -8.92 3.65
CA LEU A 98 -2.25 -9.93 3.20
C LEU A 98 -1.81 -11.33 3.61
N ASN A 99 -0.61 -11.71 3.18
CA ASN A 99 -0.07 -13.05 3.38
C ASN A 99 0.27 -13.32 4.86
N SER A 100 0.68 -12.29 5.61
CA SER A 100 1.06 -12.50 7.00
C SER A 100 -0.12 -12.68 7.95
N ARG A 101 -1.22 -11.94 7.77
CA ARG A 101 -2.27 -11.84 8.80
C ARG A 101 -3.71 -11.73 8.30
N ILE A 102 -3.96 -11.02 7.19
CA ILE A 102 -5.34 -10.83 6.71
C ILE A 102 -5.86 -12.14 6.10
N ILE A 103 -5.16 -12.73 5.13
CA ILE A 103 -5.58 -14.00 4.51
C ILE A 103 -5.68 -15.12 5.54
N PRO A 104 -4.70 -15.33 6.45
CA PRO A 104 -4.82 -16.35 7.49
C PRO A 104 -6.07 -16.25 8.38
N TYR A 105 -6.68 -15.08 8.50
CA TYR A 105 -7.91 -14.89 9.29
C TYR A 105 -9.16 -14.94 8.40
N PHE A 106 -9.18 -14.22 7.28
CA PHE A 106 -10.36 -14.01 6.47
C PHE A 106 -10.54 -15.01 5.31
N SER A 107 -9.56 -15.84 4.94
CA SER A 107 -9.59 -16.67 3.72
C SER A 107 -10.93 -17.39 3.48
N HIS A 108 -11.46 -18.03 4.53
CA HIS A 108 -12.68 -18.83 4.49
C HIS A 108 -13.98 -18.02 4.56
N PHE A 109 -13.90 -16.72 4.86
CA PHE A 109 -15.05 -15.85 4.96
C PHE A 109 -15.59 -15.56 3.57
N HIS A 110 -16.90 -15.49 3.46
CA HIS A 110 -17.56 -14.94 2.29
C HIS A 110 -17.58 -13.41 2.37
N VAL A 111 -17.13 -12.71 1.32
CA VAL A 111 -16.92 -11.25 1.36
C VAL A 111 -18.21 -10.50 1.68
N ASP A 112 -19.34 -10.93 1.13
CA ASP A 112 -20.68 -10.38 1.38
C ASP A 112 -21.25 -10.73 2.76
N LYS A 113 -20.54 -11.54 3.56
CA LYS A 113 -20.93 -11.96 4.89
C LYS A 113 -20.01 -11.43 6.00
N ILE A 114 -18.94 -10.72 5.64
CA ILE A 114 -18.05 -10.08 6.62
C ILE A 114 -18.82 -9.00 7.37
N LYS A 115 -18.83 -9.09 8.69
CA LYS A 115 -19.47 -8.12 9.58
C LYS A 115 -18.44 -7.21 10.25
N PRO A 116 -18.85 -6.01 10.71
CA PRO A 116 -18.00 -5.17 11.55
C PRO A 116 -17.41 -5.92 12.76
N THR A 117 -18.17 -6.83 13.37
CA THR A 117 -17.72 -7.65 14.51
C THR A 117 -16.56 -8.58 14.17
N ASP A 118 -16.51 -9.13 12.96
CA ASP A 118 -15.42 -10.01 12.52
C ASP A 118 -14.11 -9.22 12.38
N ILE A 119 -14.23 -7.97 11.90
CA ILE A 119 -13.11 -7.04 11.78
C ILE A 119 -12.61 -6.59 13.17
N MET A 120 -13.52 -6.34 14.11
CA MET A 120 -13.15 -6.04 15.50
C MET A 120 -12.42 -7.20 16.16
N GLN A 121 -12.94 -8.43 16.00
CA GLN A 121 -12.27 -9.64 16.50
C GLN A 121 -10.88 -9.84 15.87
N PHE A 122 -10.75 -9.52 14.58
CA PHE A 122 -9.44 -9.51 13.92
C PHE A 122 -8.47 -8.52 14.61
N TYR A 123 -8.90 -7.31 14.95
CA TYR A 123 -8.03 -6.33 15.64
C TYR A 123 -7.64 -6.75 17.05
N ASP A 124 -8.57 -7.32 17.80
CA ASP A 124 -8.30 -7.88 19.13
C ASP A 124 -7.26 -8.99 19.05
N LEU A 125 -7.39 -9.85 18.03
CA LEU A 125 -6.43 -10.90 17.74
C LEU A 125 -5.06 -10.33 17.33
N LEU A 126 -5.01 -9.27 16.52
CA LEU A 126 -3.75 -8.61 16.14
C LEU A 126 -3.04 -7.96 17.35
N SER A 127 -3.80 -7.39 18.28
CA SER A 127 -3.26 -6.75 19.50
C SER A 127 -2.56 -7.72 20.46
N LYS A 128 -2.81 -9.03 20.29
CA LYS A 128 -2.21 -10.11 21.08
C LYS A 128 -1.21 -10.93 20.25
N ASP A 129 -1.12 -10.66 18.94
CA ASP A 129 -0.37 -11.47 18.00
C ASP A 129 1.13 -11.15 18.06
N THR A 130 1.93 -12.10 18.52
CA THR A 130 3.40 -12.02 18.59
C THR A 130 4.08 -12.74 17.41
N GLN A 131 3.32 -13.29 16.47
CA GLN A 131 3.85 -13.99 15.31
C GLN A 131 4.10 -13.03 14.16
N ILE A 132 5.16 -13.27 13.37
CA ILE A 132 5.43 -12.49 12.15
C ILE A 132 4.42 -12.83 11.04
N VAL A 133 4.09 -14.12 10.90
CA VAL A 133 3.09 -14.68 9.98
C VAL A 133 2.19 -15.62 10.78
N ARG A 134 0.87 -15.51 10.64
CA ARG A 134 -0.06 -16.43 11.31
C ARG A 134 -0.09 -17.77 10.59
N ARG A 135 0.39 -18.81 11.26
CA ARG A 135 0.21 -20.22 10.83
C ARG A 135 -0.18 -21.06 12.03
N LYS A 136 -0.97 -22.11 11.81
CA LYS A 136 -1.42 -23.04 12.86
C LYS A 136 -0.24 -23.63 13.67
N ASN A 137 0.95 -23.73 13.06
CA ASN A 137 2.18 -24.26 13.65
C ASN A 137 3.40 -23.39 13.30
N ASN A 138 3.36 -22.06 13.47
CA ASN A 138 4.53 -21.24 13.17
C ASN A 138 5.67 -21.50 14.18
N ASN A 139 6.55 -22.46 13.87
CA ASN A 139 7.81 -22.76 14.56
C ASN A 139 8.91 -21.71 14.25
N GLY A 140 8.57 -20.59 13.59
CA GLY A 140 9.49 -19.52 13.24
C GLY A 140 9.68 -18.48 14.35
N LYS A 141 10.43 -17.41 14.02
CA LYS A 141 10.74 -16.31 14.95
C LYS A 141 9.47 -15.55 15.37
N LYS A 142 9.22 -15.49 16.67
CA LYS A 142 8.26 -14.56 17.28
C LYS A 142 8.95 -13.23 17.54
N THR A 143 8.20 -12.13 17.47
CA THR A 143 8.73 -10.79 17.76
C THR A 143 8.84 -10.51 19.26
N GLY A 144 8.30 -11.39 20.11
CA GLY A 144 8.21 -11.21 21.57
C GLY A 144 7.25 -10.11 22.02
N LYS A 145 6.82 -9.23 21.09
CA LYS A 145 5.89 -8.12 21.33
C LYS A 145 4.74 -8.15 20.32
N PRO A 146 3.50 -7.85 20.74
CA PRO A 146 2.37 -7.74 19.84
C PRO A 146 2.49 -6.58 18.84
N LEU A 147 1.57 -6.52 17.87
CA LEU A 147 1.52 -5.42 16.91
C LEU A 147 1.20 -4.09 17.60
N SER A 148 1.90 -3.04 17.17
CA SER A 148 1.55 -1.68 17.57
C SER A 148 0.18 -1.27 17.03
N SER A 149 -0.51 -0.37 17.73
CA SER A 149 -1.78 0.22 17.26
C SER A 149 -1.66 0.83 15.86
N LYS A 150 -0.50 1.40 15.52
CA LYS A 150 -0.21 1.93 14.18
C LYS A 150 -0.25 0.84 13.12
N THR A 151 0.38 -0.29 13.39
CA THR A 151 0.40 -1.44 12.47
C THR A 151 -1.01 -2.01 12.29
N ILE A 152 -1.82 -2.11 13.36
CA ILE A 152 -3.22 -2.54 13.26
C ILE A 152 -4.04 -1.55 12.41
N ALA A 153 -3.86 -0.24 12.62
CA ALA A 153 -4.51 0.78 11.80
C ALA A 153 -4.10 0.70 10.32
N GLU A 154 -2.87 0.27 10.01
CA GLU A 154 -2.47 0.00 8.62
C GLU A 154 -3.24 -1.20 8.04
N HIS A 155 -3.41 -2.29 8.80
CA HIS A 155 -4.23 -3.43 8.37
C HIS A 155 -5.69 -3.03 8.12
N HIS A 156 -6.25 -2.18 9.00
CA HIS A 156 -7.57 -1.58 8.78
C HIS A 156 -7.64 -0.82 7.46
N ARG A 157 -6.68 0.08 7.18
CA ARG A 157 -6.70 0.87 5.93
C ARG A 157 -6.66 -0.01 4.69
N LEU A 158 -5.86 -1.07 4.70
CA LEU A 158 -5.82 -2.02 3.58
C LEU A 158 -7.15 -2.76 3.43
N LEU A 159 -7.66 -3.35 4.51
CA LEU A 159 -8.91 -4.09 4.48
C LEU A 159 -10.08 -3.19 4.04
N HIS A 160 -10.15 -1.98 4.57
CA HIS A 160 -11.12 -0.96 4.16
C HIS A 160 -11.01 -0.64 2.67
N ALA A 161 -9.80 -0.36 2.16
CA ALA A 161 -9.60 -0.05 0.74
C ALA A 161 -10.00 -1.21 -0.18
N MET A 162 -9.70 -2.45 0.21
CA MET A 162 -10.09 -3.65 -0.54
C MET A 162 -11.60 -3.85 -0.55
N LEU A 163 -12.25 -3.77 0.61
CA LEU A 163 -13.71 -3.92 0.70
C LEU A 163 -14.43 -2.76 0.00
N GLN A 164 -13.86 -1.56 -0.02
CA GLN A 164 -14.38 -0.46 -0.85
C GLN A 164 -14.30 -0.78 -2.34
N LYS A 165 -13.22 -1.43 -2.79
CA LYS A 165 -13.15 -1.93 -4.18
C LYS A 165 -14.17 -3.03 -4.44
N ALA A 166 -14.46 -3.90 -3.48
CA ALA A 166 -15.54 -4.87 -3.59
C ALA A 166 -16.93 -4.19 -3.74
N VAL A 167 -17.17 -3.08 -3.04
CA VAL A 167 -18.39 -2.26 -3.24
C VAL A 167 -18.43 -1.68 -4.65
N TYR A 168 -17.32 -1.08 -5.10
CA TYR A 168 -17.22 -0.49 -6.44
C TYR A 168 -17.43 -1.53 -7.56
N TRP A 169 -16.94 -2.75 -7.37
CA TRP A 169 -17.16 -3.88 -8.28
C TRP A 169 -18.51 -4.58 -8.07
N GLN A 170 -19.38 -4.01 -7.24
CA GLN A 170 -20.72 -4.52 -6.94
C GLN A 170 -20.72 -5.97 -6.42
N LEU A 171 -19.64 -6.38 -5.74
CA LEU A 171 -19.53 -7.70 -5.09
C LEU A 171 -20.18 -7.70 -3.71
N ILE A 172 -20.20 -6.54 -3.05
CA ILE A 172 -20.89 -6.31 -1.77
C ILE A 172 -21.63 -4.97 -1.81
N LEU A 173 -22.67 -4.83 -0.99
CA LEU A 173 -23.54 -3.63 -0.99
C LEU A 173 -22.92 -2.44 -0.25
N ALA A 174 -22.18 -2.74 0.82
CA ALA A 174 -21.60 -1.75 1.71
C ALA A 174 -20.29 -2.31 2.28
N ASN A 175 -19.39 -1.41 2.65
CA ASN A 175 -18.11 -1.76 3.21
C ASN A 175 -18.24 -1.96 4.73
N PRO A 176 -18.13 -3.19 5.27
CA PRO A 176 -18.28 -3.42 6.71
C PRO A 176 -17.17 -2.76 7.54
N ALA A 177 -16.04 -2.37 6.93
CA ALA A 177 -14.97 -1.67 7.62
C ALA A 177 -15.28 -0.19 7.90
N GLU A 178 -16.24 0.43 7.21
CA GLU A 178 -16.65 1.83 7.47
C GLU A 178 -17.24 2.01 8.87
N HIS A 179 -17.83 0.95 9.42
CA HIS A 179 -18.46 0.95 10.74
C HIS A 179 -17.53 0.43 11.86
N VAL A 180 -16.23 0.35 11.60
CA VAL A 180 -15.24 -0.13 12.58
C VAL A 180 -14.18 0.93 12.82
N GLN A 181 -13.98 1.27 14.09
CA GLN A 181 -12.92 2.19 14.49
C GLN A 181 -11.62 1.40 14.76
N PRO A 182 -10.53 1.65 14.01
CA PRO A 182 -9.24 1.05 14.32
C PRO A 182 -8.68 1.60 15.65
N PRO A 183 -7.72 0.90 16.28
CA PRO A 183 -7.07 1.37 17.49
C PRO A 183 -6.48 2.78 17.32
N LYS A 184 -6.68 3.65 18.32
CA LYS A 184 -6.11 5.01 18.31
C LYS A 184 -4.60 4.94 18.21
N THR A 185 -4.05 5.67 17.24
CA THR A 185 -2.59 5.80 17.07
C THR A 185 -2.12 7.10 17.69
N ARG A 186 -1.14 7.02 18.60
CA ARG A 186 -0.43 8.22 19.06
C ARG A 186 0.63 8.59 18.03
N LYS A 187 0.69 9.87 17.65
CA LYS A 187 1.81 10.39 16.86
C LYS A 187 2.96 10.65 17.82
N PRO A 188 4.07 9.88 17.78
CA PRO A 188 5.21 10.17 18.64
C PRO A 188 5.79 11.53 18.23
N LYS A 189 6.18 12.34 19.23
CA LYS A 189 7.00 13.53 18.97
C LYS A 189 8.33 13.06 18.41
N ARG A 190 8.69 13.50 17.21
CA ARG A 190 10.01 13.22 16.63
C ARG A 190 11.02 14.13 17.32
N ARG A 191 12.15 13.54 17.73
CA ARG A 191 13.32 14.33 18.13
C ARG A 191 13.86 15.03 16.89
N TYR A 192 14.39 16.22 17.11
CA TYR A 192 15.06 17.05 16.10
C TYR A 192 16.31 17.63 16.75
N TYR A 193 17.28 18.02 15.92
CA TYR A 193 18.46 18.72 16.38
C TYR A 193 18.12 20.17 16.66
N ASP A 194 18.54 20.68 17.81
CA ASP A 194 18.60 22.12 18.07
C ASP A 194 19.82 22.74 17.37
N ASP A 195 19.99 24.06 17.48
CA ASP A 195 21.05 24.79 16.80
C ASP A 195 22.46 24.34 17.23
N GLU A 196 22.67 24.08 18.53
CA GLU A 196 23.96 23.63 19.06
C GLU A 196 24.28 22.19 18.62
N GLN A 197 23.28 21.31 18.63
CA GLN A 197 23.41 19.97 18.09
C GLN A 197 23.66 19.97 16.59
N SER A 198 23.04 20.90 15.84
CA SER A 198 23.26 21.05 14.40
C SER A 198 24.68 21.53 14.10
N LYS A 199 25.18 22.52 14.85
CA LYS A 199 26.59 22.97 14.76
C LYS A 199 27.55 21.84 15.10
N SER A 200 27.28 21.10 16.18
CA SER A 200 28.08 19.94 16.57
C SER A 200 28.09 18.87 15.47
N LEU A 201 26.94 18.56 14.88
CA LEU A 201 26.85 17.65 13.74
C LEU A 201 27.73 18.12 12.58
N VAL A 202 27.60 19.39 12.16
CA VAL A 202 28.41 19.95 11.07
C VAL A 202 29.89 19.87 11.39
N SER A 203 30.31 20.25 12.60
CA SER A 203 31.71 20.18 13.03
C SER A 203 32.25 18.75 12.94
N ASN A 204 31.52 17.76 13.45
CA ASN A 204 31.93 16.36 13.38
C ASN A 204 31.98 15.82 11.94
N LEU A 205 31.10 16.32 11.04
CA LEU A 205 31.15 15.96 9.62
C LEU A 205 32.38 16.54 8.91
N MET A 206 32.93 17.67 9.38
CA MET A 206 34.15 18.24 8.82
C MET A 206 35.40 17.42 9.15
N GLU A 207 35.39 16.65 10.23
CA GLU A 207 36.47 15.75 10.64
C GLU A 207 36.48 14.41 9.88
N LEU A 208 35.49 14.15 9.02
CA LEU A 208 35.45 12.92 8.22
C LEU A 208 36.57 12.91 7.18
N THR A 209 37.18 11.74 6.99
CA THR A 209 38.26 11.54 6.01
C THR A 209 37.75 11.51 4.58
N GLU A 210 38.67 11.57 3.63
CA GLU A 210 38.38 11.55 2.19
C GLU A 210 37.53 10.33 1.78
N ASP A 211 37.80 9.14 2.32
CA ASP A 211 37.01 7.92 2.03
C ASP A 211 35.53 8.02 2.46
N GLN A 212 35.22 8.96 3.35
CA GLN A 212 33.89 9.18 3.93
C GLN A 212 33.20 10.42 3.36
N ILE A 213 33.82 11.11 2.40
CA ILE A 213 33.31 12.36 1.81
C ILE A 213 31.87 12.24 1.28
N LYS A 214 31.49 11.08 0.72
CA LYS A 214 30.14 10.83 0.23
C LYS A 214 29.07 10.99 1.32
N TYR A 215 29.37 10.59 2.55
CA TYR A 215 28.46 10.70 3.69
C TYR A 215 28.40 12.13 4.21
N LYS A 216 29.56 12.82 4.26
CA LYS A 216 29.67 14.25 4.56
C LYS A 216 28.77 15.07 3.63
N VAL A 217 28.92 14.88 2.32
CA VAL A 217 28.13 15.55 1.27
C VAL A 217 26.65 15.23 1.41
N ALA A 218 26.28 13.95 1.56
CA ALA A 218 24.89 13.51 1.67
C ALA A 218 24.16 14.15 2.86
N ILE A 219 24.79 14.17 4.03
CA ILE A 219 24.18 14.70 5.25
C ILE A 219 24.11 16.23 5.19
N LEU A 220 25.15 16.92 4.72
CA LEU A 220 25.13 18.37 4.57
C LEU A 220 24.12 18.83 3.53
N LEU A 221 24.05 18.18 2.36
CA LEU A 221 23.00 18.48 1.38
C LEU A 221 21.61 18.32 2.02
N THR A 222 21.38 17.26 2.78
CA THR A 222 20.10 17.06 3.46
C THR A 222 19.79 18.17 4.47
N LEU A 223 20.81 18.62 5.22
CA LEU A 223 20.68 19.68 6.22
C LEU A 223 20.29 21.02 5.59
N PHE A 224 20.92 21.40 4.46
CA PHE A 224 20.69 22.69 3.82
C PHE A 224 19.51 22.73 2.84
N THR A 225 19.17 21.60 2.23
CA THR A 225 18.09 21.55 1.21
C THR A 225 16.78 20.93 1.71
N GLY A 226 16.81 20.23 2.85
CA GLY A 226 15.65 19.53 3.40
C GLY A 226 15.10 18.42 2.51
N VAL A 227 15.89 17.90 1.56
CA VAL A 227 15.47 16.81 0.67
C VAL A 227 15.12 15.55 1.44
N ARG A 228 14.11 14.82 0.97
CA ARG A 228 13.81 13.50 1.54
C ARG A 228 14.91 12.53 1.14
N LEU A 229 15.18 11.54 1.99
CA LEU A 229 16.23 10.53 1.72
C LEU A 229 16.13 9.89 0.33
N GLY A 230 14.91 9.53 -0.12
CA GLY A 230 14.73 9.00 -1.48
C GLY A 230 15.03 10.03 -2.58
N GLU A 231 14.77 11.31 -2.35
CA GLU A 231 15.09 12.40 -3.28
C GLU A 231 16.61 12.62 -3.34
N LEU A 232 17.28 12.69 -2.18
CA LEU A 232 18.74 12.76 -2.06
C LEU A 232 19.42 11.64 -2.85
N MET A 233 19.01 10.39 -2.61
CA MET A 233 19.57 9.22 -3.27
C MET A 233 19.15 9.10 -4.75
N GLY A 234 18.22 9.95 -5.20
CA GLY A 234 17.79 10.08 -6.58
C GLY A 234 18.55 11.15 -7.36
N LEU A 235 19.36 11.98 -6.70
CA LEU A 235 20.15 13.01 -7.38
C LEU A 235 21.14 12.41 -8.37
N GLU A 236 21.32 13.11 -9.48
CA GLU A 236 22.29 12.85 -10.54
C GLU A 236 23.19 14.08 -10.69
N TRP A 237 24.37 13.90 -11.28
CA TRP A 237 25.30 15.03 -11.47
C TRP A 237 24.70 16.17 -12.28
N ASN A 238 23.82 15.85 -13.24
CA ASN A 238 23.13 16.84 -14.06
C ASN A 238 22.06 17.65 -13.30
N ASP A 239 21.70 17.28 -12.07
CA ASP A 239 20.79 18.08 -11.25
C ASP A 239 21.52 19.18 -10.47
N ILE A 240 22.85 19.18 -10.48
CA ILE A 240 23.67 20.13 -9.71
C ILE A 240 24.16 21.23 -10.65
N ASN A 241 23.60 22.43 -10.49
CA ASN A 241 24.12 23.62 -11.13
C ASN A 241 25.15 24.27 -10.20
N PHE A 242 26.43 23.95 -10.43
CA PHE A 242 27.56 24.49 -9.68
C PHE A 242 27.71 26.00 -9.81
N LYS A 243 27.34 26.56 -10.97
CA LYS A 243 27.51 27.99 -11.24
C LYS A 243 26.56 28.84 -10.40
N ASP A 244 25.29 28.43 -10.35
CA ASP A 244 24.25 29.19 -9.67
C ASP A 244 23.97 28.66 -8.25
N GLY A 245 24.66 27.58 -7.83
CA GLY A 245 24.47 26.97 -6.52
C GLY A 245 23.07 26.37 -6.35
N ILE A 246 22.56 25.64 -7.35
CA ILE A 246 21.19 25.12 -7.36
C ILE A 246 21.18 23.59 -7.47
N VAL A 247 20.32 22.95 -6.68
CA VAL A 247 20.00 21.52 -6.76
C VAL A 247 18.58 21.31 -7.28
N CYS A 248 18.47 20.62 -8.41
CA CYS A 248 17.19 20.28 -9.05
C CYS A 248 16.63 18.96 -8.52
N VAL A 249 15.65 19.03 -7.63
CA VAL A 249 15.00 17.85 -7.06
C VAL A 249 13.84 17.43 -7.95
N ASN A 250 14.04 16.39 -8.77
CA ASN A 250 13.04 15.98 -9.78
C ASN A 250 12.75 14.47 -9.80
N ARG A 251 13.42 13.67 -8.95
CA ARG A 251 13.23 12.22 -8.87
C ARG A 251 13.48 11.67 -7.47
N SER A 252 13.02 10.45 -7.23
CA SER A 252 13.23 9.72 -5.98
C SER A 252 13.67 8.29 -6.24
N SER A 253 14.79 7.90 -5.64
CA SER A 253 15.33 6.55 -5.64
C SER A 253 14.61 5.64 -4.63
N GLN A 254 14.31 4.42 -5.05
CA GLN A 254 13.63 3.39 -4.29
C GLN A 254 14.33 2.04 -4.51
N TYR A 255 14.06 1.09 -3.62
CA TYR A 255 14.56 -0.28 -3.74
C TYR A 255 13.41 -1.27 -3.63
N LEU A 256 13.43 -2.27 -4.51
CA LEU A 256 12.61 -3.48 -4.43
C LEU A 256 13.50 -4.69 -4.64
N ALA A 257 13.29 -5.77 -3.88
CA ALA A 257 14.12 -6.96 -3.97
C ALA A 257 14.18 -7.55 -5.40
N GLU A 258 13.08 -7.48 -6.14
CA GLU A 258 12.98 -8.00 -7.51
C GLU A 258 13.51 -7.04 -8.59
N LYS A 259 13.57 -5.73 -8.33
CA LYS A 259 13.98 -4.70 -9.32
C LYS A 259 15.33 -4.06 -9.00
N GLY A 260 15.90 -4.31 -7.82
CA GLY A 260 17.03 -3.55 -7.32
C GLY A 260 16.68 -2.09 -7.05
N VAL A 261 17.67 -1.21 -7.22
CA VAL A 261 17.51 0.24 -7.07
C VAL A 261 16.96 0.83 -8.37
N PHE A 262 15.89 1.61 -8.27
CA PHE A 262 15.27 2.30 -9.41
C PHE A 262 14.75 3.67 -8.99
N THR A 263 14.53 4.55 -9.97
CA THR A 263 13.96 5.88 -9.74
C THR A 263 12.53 5.99 -10.22
N LYS A 264 11.83 6.97 -9.65
CA LYS A 264 10.51 7.41 -10.08
C LYS A 264 10.41 8.92 -9.97
N THR A 265 9.43 9.49 -10.66
CA THR A 265 9.02 10.86 -10.41
C THR A 265 8.51 11.00 -8.97
N PRO A 266 8.73 12.16 -8.31
CA PRO A 266 8.24 12.41 -6.97
C PRO A 266 6.73 12.21 -6.91
N LYS A 267 6.23 11.83 -5.73
CA LYS A 267 4.81 11.46 -5.55
C LYS A 267 3.84 12.61 -5.89
N THR A 268 4.29 13.85 -5.81
CA THR A 268 3.51 15.06 -6.04
C THR A 268 4.30 16.00 -6.94
N GLU A 269 3.65 16.66 -7.90
CA GLU A 269 4.28 17.64 -8.78
C GLU A 269 4.98 18.75 -7.99
N SER A 270 4.37 19.19 -6.88
CA SER A 270 4.96 20.18 -5.95
C SER A 270 6.27 19.73 -5.30
N SER A 271 6.66 18.46 -5.41
CA SER A 271 7.96 17.98 -4.93
C SER A 271 9.07 18.20 -5.95
N ILE A 272 8.73 18.49 -7.21
CA ILE A 272 9.68 18.91 -8.25
C ILE A 272 10.02 20.37 -7.97
N ARG A 273 11.27 20.65 -7.62
CA ARG A 273 11.70 21.98 -7.19
C ARG A 273 13.20 22.20 -7.36
N GLU A 274 13.58 23.45 -7.43
CA GLU A 274 14.95 23.91 -7.34
C GLU A 274 15.21 24.42 -5.91
N VAL A 275 16.38 24.09 -5.36
CA VAL A 275 16.78 24.51 -4.01
C VAL A 275 18.19 25.10 -4.08
N GLY A 276 18.34 26.35 -3.61
CA GLY A 276 19.65 26.98 -3.48
C GLY A 276 20.48 26.33 -2.37
N ILE A 277 21.79 26.21 -2.60
CA ILE A 277 22.76 25.72 -1.63
C ILE A 277 23.84 26.78 -1.37
N PRO A 278 24.38 26.86 -0.14
CA PRO A 278 25.48 27.79 0.16
C PRO A 278 26.76 27.46 -0.60
N ASP A 279 27.60 28.48 -0.86
CA ASP A 279 28.87 28.34 -1.59
C ASP A 279 29.79 27.25 -1.02
N PHE A 280 29.88 27.11 0.30
CA PHE A 280 30.72 26.08 0.90
C PHE A 280 30.21 24.65 0.60
N VAL A 281 28.90 24.46 0.36
CA VAL A 281 28.33 23.18 -0.08
C VAL A 281 28.64 22.94 -1.55
N VAL A 282 28.69 24.00 -2.37
CA VAL A 282 29.17 23.91 -3.76
C VAL A 282 30.64 23.48 -3.78
N SER A 283 31.51 24.11 -3.01
CA SER A 283 32.93 23.72 -2.92
C SER A 283 33.11 22.28 -2.44
N LEU A 284 32.29 21.84 -1.48
CA LEU A 284 32.29 20.45 -1.03
C LEU A 284 31.83 19.47 -2.13
N LEU A 285 30.87 19.87 -2.98
CA LEU A 285 30.44 19.06 -4.11
C LEU A 285 31.51 18.97 -5.20
N GLU A 286 32.32 20.02 -5.39
CA GLU A 286 33.46 20.01 -6.30
C GLU A 286 34.56 19.06 -5.79
N GLU A 287 34.88 19.12 -4.50
CA GLU A 287 35.78 18.16 -3.84
C GLU A 287 35.27 16.72 -3.99
N TYR A 288 33.96 16.52 -3.76
CA TYR A 288 33.33 15.22 -3.95
C TYR A 288 33.38 14.73 -5.40
N LYS A 289 33.26 15.64 -6.37
CA LYS A 289 33.36 15.29 -7.79
C LYS A 289 34.76 14.81 -8.15
N LEU A 290 35.79 15.48 -7.65
CA LEU A 290 37.18 15.02 -7.83
C LEU A 290 37.37 13.61 -7.23
N TRP A 291 36.89 13.38 -6.01
CA TRP A 291 36.91 12.05 -5.41
C TRP A 291 36.16 11.01 -6.27
N TYR A 292 34.97 11.36 -6.77
CA TYR A 292 34.15 10.49 -7.63
C TYR A 292 34.89 10.10 -8.91
N ASP A 293 35.50 11.07 -9.58
CA ASP A 293 36.25 10.86 -10.82
C ASP A 293 37.49 9.98 -10.57
N ASN A 294 38.20 10.17 -9.45
CA ASN A 294 39.30 9.30 -9.02
C ASN A 294 38.84 7.86 -8.77
N GLN A 295 37.66 7.65 -8.16
CA GLN A 295 37.10 6.30 -7.96
C GLN A 295 36.71 5.66 -9.29
N LYS A 296 36.16 6.44 -10.22
CA LYS A 296 35.82 5.99 -11.57
C LYS A 296 37.06 5.52 -12.32
N GLU A 297 38.14 6.31 -12.27
CA GLU A 297 39.42 5.95 -12.87
C GLU A 297 40.03 4.69 -12.21
N PHE A 298 40.05 4.64 -10.88
CA PHE A 298 40.57 3.49 -10.12
C PHE A 298 39.81 2.18 -10.43
N CYS A 299 38.49 2.23 -10.56
CA CYS A 299 37.65 1.07 -10.86
C CYS A 299 37.78 0.63 -12.34
N GLY A 300 38.09 1.57 -13.23
CA GLY A 300 38.32 1.32 -14.65
C GLY A 300 37.12 0.69 -15.34
N GLU A 301 37.34 -0.40 -16.06
CA GLU A 301 36.32 -1.09 -16.86
C GLU A 301 35.15 -1.66 -16.03
N LEU A 302 35.33 -1.85 -14.72
CA LEU A 302 34.27 -2.34 -13.83
C LEU A 302 33.31 -1.23 -13.39
N TRP A 303 33.60 0.03 -13.71
CA TRP A 303 32.76 1.16 -13.35
C TRP A 303 31.46 1.20 -14.17
N ILE A 304 30.33 1.26 -13.47
CA ILE A 304 29.02 1.41 -14.09
C ILE A 304 28.61 2.87 -14.06
N ASP A 305 28.53 3.50 -15.23
CA ASP A 305 28.12 4.89 -15.35
C ASP A 305 26.61 5.05 -15.17
N SER A 306 26.20 5.26 -13.91
CA SER A 306 24.80 5.44 -13.53
C SER A 306 24.36 6.91 -13.51
N ASN A 307 25.29 7.86 -13.72
CA ASN A 307 25.11 9.30 -13.53
C ASN A 307 24.61 9.72 -12.13
N ARG A 308 24.47 8.78 -11.18
CA ARG A 308 24.01 9.06 -9.81
C ARG A 308 25.06 9.88 -9.07
N LEU A 309 24.56 10.83 -8.27
CA LEU A 309 25.42 11.59 -7.37
C LEU A 309 26.03 10.67 -6.31
N PHE A 310 25.24 9.75 -5.74
CA PHE A 310 25.71 8.80 -4.72
C PHE A 310 25.77 7.37 -5.26
N VAL A 311 26.99 6.83 -5.35
CA VAL A 311 27.28 5.52 -5.93
C VAL A 311 28.00 4.58 -4.96
N GLN A 312 27.92 3.29 -5.26
CA GLN A 312 28.74 2.22 -4.67
C GLN A 312 30.17 2.28 -5.25
N ALA A 313 31.06 1.41 -4.76
CA ALA A 313 32.45 1.35 -5.23
C ALA A 313 32.59 0.99 -6.72
N ASP A 314 31.56 0.38 -7.32
CA ASP A 314 31.50 -0.03 -8.73
C ASP A 314 30.66 0.93 -9.61
N GLY A 315 30.37 2.15 -9.13
CA GLY A 315 29.56 3.13 -9.87
C GLY A 315 28.04 2.86 -9.89
N LYS A 316 27.59 1.70 -9.38
CA LYS A 316 26.15 1.41 -9.27
C LYS A 316 25.46 2.38 -8.32
N PRO A 317 24.17 2.68 -8.53
CA PRO A 317 23.38 3.46 -7.58
C PRO A 317 23.47 2.88 -6.16
N MET A 318 23.71 3.73 -5.18
CA MET A 318 23.72 3.33 -3.79
C MET A 318 22.31 3.01 -3.29
N HIS A 319 22.19 2.03 -2.38
CA HIS A 319 20.90 1.67 -1.81
C HIS A 319 20.26 2.87 -1.08
N PRO A 320 18.97 3.18 -1.29
CA PRO A 320 18.35 4.41 -0.76
C PRO A 320 18.40 4.57 0.76
N SER A 321 18.55 3.48 1.51
CA SER A 321 18.62 3.52 2.98
C SER A 321 20.05 3.63 3.53
N THR A 322 21.10 3.58 2.71
CA THR A 322 22.49 3.46 3.19
C THR A 322 22.87 4.61 4.11
N ILE A 323 22.57 5.86 3.72
CA ILE A 323 22.89 7.06 4.52
C ILE A 323 22.21 7.08 5.89
N SER A 324 21.09 6.36 6.04
CA SER A 324 20.29 6.37 7.28
C SER A 324 20.60 5.24 8.26
N LYS A 325 21.48 4.30 7.90
CA LYS A 325 21.80 3.10 8.69
C LYS A 325 23.21 3.19 9.25
#